data_AF-K7K338-F1
#
_entry.id   AF-K7K338-F1
#
_cell.length_a   1.000
_cell.length_b   1.000
_cell.length_c   1.000
_cell.angle_alpha   90.00
_cell.angle_beta   90.00
_cell.angle_gamma   90.00
#
_symmetry.space_group_name_H-M   'P 1'
#
loop_
_entity.id
_entity.type
_entity.pdbx_description
1 polymer ?
#
loop_
_entity_poly.entity_id
_entity_poly.type
_entity_poly.pdbx_seq_one_letter_code
_entity_poly.pdbx_strand_id
1 'polypeptide(L)'
;MSHPALCELLNVEDQKIFKYLGSLDVEDYKDVKSGYSITFNFNPNPYFHNTKLTKTFTFLEEGTTKITVTPIKWKEGKDYPMDLIMTRMGTSRSY
;
A
#
# COMPACT_ATOMS: atom_id res chain seq x y z
N MET A 1 -13.89 3.81 -9.31
CA MET A 1 -13.51 3.83 -7.89
C MET A 1 -14.55 4.66 -7.17
N SER A 2 -15.38 4.05 -6.32
CA SER A 2 -16.63 4.66 -5.85
C SER A 2 -16.62 5.05 -4.36
N HIS A 3 -15.52 4.79 -3.64
CA HIS A 3 -15.39 5.14 -2.23
C HIS A 3 -14.79 6.55 -2.06
N PRO A 4 -15.55 7.55 -1.56
CA PRO A 4 -15.13 8.95 -1.54
C PRO A 4 -13.78 9.17 -0.85
N ALA A 5 -13.57 8.56 0.32
CA ALA A 5 -12.33 8.76 1.08
C ALA A 5 -11.08 8.22 0.36
N LEU A 6 -11.23 7.20 -0.52
CA LEU A 6 -10.09 6.72 -1.29
C LEU A 6 -9.79 7.66 -2.46
N CYS A 7 -10.84 8.20 -3.11
CA CYS A 7 -10.67 9.16 -4.19
C CYS A 7 -9.93 10.44 -3.74
N GLU A 8 -10.14 10.88 -2.49
CA GLU A 8 -9.44 12.04 -1.91
C GLU A 8 -7.96 11.79 -1.63
N LEU A 9 -7.57 10.53 -1.37
CA LEU A 9 -6.17 10.17 -1.08
C LEU A 9 -5.31 10.01 -2.33
N LEU A 10 -5.94 9.66 -3.45
CA LEU A 10 -5.26 9.32 -4.70
C LEU A 10 -5.15 10.53 -5.63
N ASN A 11 -3.92 10.84 -6.05
CA ASN A 11 -3.69 11.83 -7.08
C ASN A 11 -4.11 11.29 -8.47
N VAL A 12 -4.05 12.15 -9.50
CA VAL A 12 -4.46 11.78 -10.87
C VAL A 12 -3.67 10.58 -11.43
N GLU A 13 -2.38 10.45 -11.12
CA GLU A 13 -1.56 9.30 -11.54
C GLU A 13 -1.93 8.03 -10.79
N ASP A 14 -2.13 8.13 -9.48
CA ASP A 14 -2.60 7.01 -8.65
C ASP A 14 -3.94 6.48 -9.17
N GLN A 15 -4.88 7.38 -9.51
CA GLN A 15 -6.16 6.99 -10.09
C GLN A 15 -5.99 6.23 -11.41
N LYS A 16 -4.98 6.54 -12.24
CA LYS A 16 -4.68 5.77 -13.46
C LYS A 16 -4.13 4.38 -13.14
N ILE A 17 -3.31 4.24 -12.10
CA ILE A 17 -2.81 2.94 -11.61
C ILE A 17 -3.99 2.09 -11.08
N PHE A 18 -4.88 2.70 -10.31
CA PHE A 18 -6.04 2.01 -9.71
C PHE A 18 -7.07 1.53 -10.74
N LYS A 19 -7.03 2.00 -11.99
CA LYS A 19 -7.83 1.40 -13.09
C LYS A 19 -7.46 -0.05 -13.37
N TYR A 20 -6.27 -0.48 -12.96
CA TYR A 20 -5.79 -1.86 -13.12
C TYR A 20 -6.00 -2.70 -11.85
N LEU A 21 -6.58 -2.14 -10.79
CA LEU A 21 -6.91 -2.89 -9.58
C LEU A 21 -8.05 -3.88 -9.90
N GLY A 22 -7.77 -5.18 -9.80
CA GLY A 22 -8.72 -6.26 -10.03
C GLY A 22 -9.53 -6.59 -8.78
N SER A 23 -8.87 -6.73 -7.63
CA SER A 23 -9.52 -6.93 -6.33
C SER A 23 -8.72 -6.34 -5.17
N LEU A 24 -9.40 -6.14 -4.06
CA LEU A 24 -8.81 -5.75 -2.78
C LEU A 24 -9.21 -6.81 -1.76
N ASP A 25 -8.23 -7.51 -1.21
CA ASP A 25 -8.45 -8.53 -0.19
C ASP A 25 -7.98 -8.00 1.17
N VAL A 26 -8.77 -8.26 2.21
CA VAL A 26 -8.40 -8.00 3.60
C VAL A 26 -8.45 -9.33 4.34
N GLU A 27 -7.31 -9.73 4.90
CA GLU A 27 -7.17 -10.99 5.65
C GLU A 27 -6.75 -10.66 7.07
N ASP A 28 -7.62 -10.96 8.04
CA ASP A 28 -7.27 -10.91 9.46
C ASP A 28 -6.36 -12.09 9.83
N TYR A 29 -5.48 -11.90 10.81
CA TYR A 29 -4.70 -13.01 11.37
C TYR A 29 -5.64 -13.98 12.11
N LYS A 30 -5.20 -15.24 12.29
CA LYS A 30 -5.97 -16.27 13.02
C LYS A 30 -6.46 -15.79 14.39
N ASP A 31 -5.62 -15.00 15.05
CA ASP A 31 -6.04 -14.13 16.14
C ASP A 31 -6.21 -12.71 15.56
N VAL A 32 -7.45 -12.24 15.49
CA VAL A 32 -7.82 -10.93 14.93
C VAL A 32 -7.08 -9.79 15.65
N LYS A 33 -6.68 -10.00 16.91
CA LYS A 33 -5.91 -9.01 17.69
C LYS A 33 -4.44 -8.94 17.29
N SER A 34 -3.93 -9.92 16.55
CA SER A 34 -2.52 -9.99 16.14
C SER A 34 -2.22 -9.17 14.88
N GLY A 35 -3.23 -8.79 14.09
CA GLY A 35 -3.01 -7.99 12.89
C GLY A 35 -3.89 -8.37 11.69
N TYR A 36 -3.63 -7.72 10.57
CA TYR A 36 -4.30 -7.96 9.30
C TYR A 36 -3.38 -7.61 8.12
N SER A 37 -3.68 -8.18 6.95
CA SER A 37 -3.04 -7.86 5.68
C SER A 37 -4.05 -7.29 4.70
N ILE A 38 -3.70 -6.17 4.08
CA ILE A 38 -4.43 -5.60 2.95
C ILE A 38 -3.64 -5.91 1.68
N THR A 39 -4.25 -6.63 0.74
CA THR A 39 -3.63 -7.00 -0.54
C THR A 39 -4.38 -6.38 -1.70
N PHE A 40 -3.69 -5.55 -2.47
CA PHE A 40 -4.16 -5.00 -3.73
C PHE A 40 -3.72 -5.92 -4.87
N ASN A 41 -4.68 -6.56 -5.54
CA ASN A 41 -4.42 -7.43 -6.68
C ASN A 41 -4.59 -6.64 -7.97
N PHE A 42 -3.51 -6.49 -8.74
CA PHE A 42 -3.50 -5.75 -9.99
C PHE A 42 -3.48 -6.68 -11.19
N ASN A 43 -4.27 -6.32 -12.19
CA ASN A 43 -4.12 -6.82 -13.55
C ASN A 43 -2.80 -6.29 -14.16
N PRO A 44 -2.29 -6.91 -15.25
CA PRO A 44 -1.15 -6.39 -15.98
C PRO A 44 -1.32 -4.91 -16.32
N ASN A 45 -0.34 -4.10 -15.91
CA ASN A 45 -0.40 -2.63 -16.02
C ASN A 45 0.95 -2.05 -16.50
N PRO A 46 0.99 -0.81 -17.01
CA PRO A 46 2.20 -0.22 -17.55
C PRO A 46 3.13 0.41 -16.49
N TYR A 47 2.81 0.35 -15.19
CA TYR A 47 3.53 1.10 -14.14
C TYR A 47 4.52 0.23 -13.34
N PHE A 48 4.12 -0.98 -12.96
CA PHE A 48 4.95 -1.90 -12.18
C PHE A 48 4.72 -3.35 -12.57
N HIS A 49 5.66 -4.23 -12.19
CA HIS A 49 5.61 -5.66 -12.49
C HIS A 49 4.83 -6.47 -11.46
N ASN A 50 4.57 -5.94 -10.26
CA ASN A 50 3.82 -6.63 -9.23
C ASN A 50 2.39 -6.92 -9.71
N THR A 51 1.93 -8.15 -9.48
CA THR A 51 0.51 -8.51 -9.57
C THR A 51 -0.19 -8.35 -8.21
N LYS A 52 0.58 -8.29 -7.12
CA LYS A 52 0.08 -8.10 -5.75
C LYS A 52 0.95 -7.12 -4.98
N LEU A 53 0.31 -6.18 -4.29
CA LEU A 53 0.92 -5.31 -3.31
C LEU A 53 0.24 -5.54 -1.97
N THR A 54 1.00 -6.03 -0.98
CA THR A 54 0.47 -6.32 0.35
C THR A 54 1.07 -5.36 1.37
N LYS A 55 0.21 -4.79 2.21
CA LYS A 55 0.58 -4.10 3.44
C LYS A 55 0.05 -4.89 4.63
N THR A 56 0.97 -5.38 5.44
CA THR A 56 0.67 -6.19 6.62
C THR A 56 0.93 -5.37 7.87
N PHE A 57 -0.05 -5.33 8.75
CA PHE A 57 0.02 -4.76 10.08
C PHE A 57 0.05 -5.91 11.08
N THR A 58 1.06 -5.93 11.94
CA THR A 58 1.19 -6.91 13.03
C THR A 58 1.21 -6.17 14.34
N PHE A 59 0.24 -6.44 15.21
CA PHE A 59 0.14 -5.86 16.54
C PHE A 59 0.88 -6.76 17.52
N LEU A 60 1.86 -6.20 18.23
CA LEU A 60 2.65 -6.89 19.25
C LEU A 60 2.03 -6.63 20.63
N GLU A 61 2.22 -7.56 21.56
CA GLU A 61 1.65 -7.49 22.92
C GLU A 61 2.09 -6.22 23.68
N GLU A 62 3.25 -5.67 23.36
CA GLU A 62 3.80 -4.43 23.92
C GLU A 62 3.12 -3.15 23.37
N GLY A 63 2.04 -3.28 22.60
CA GLY A 63 1.32 -2.17 21.96
C GLY A 63 2.02 -1.61 20.71
N THR A 64 3.17 -2.16 20.33
CA THR A 64 3.89 -1.75 19.13
C THR A 64 3.29 -2.40 17.88
N THR A 65 3.16 -1.64 16.79
CA THR A 65 2.75 -2.18 15.48
C THR A 65 3.95 -2.34 14.56
N LYS A 66 4.19 -3.55 14.08
CA LYS A 66 5.14 -3.81 12.99
C LYS A 66 4.41 -3.73 11.66
N ILE A 67 4.97 -2.99 10.71
CA ILE A 67 4.42 -2.87 9.36
C ILE A 67 5.39 -3.52 8.37
N THR A 68 4.88 -4.41 7.52
CA THR A 68 5.61 -4.97 6.39
C THR A 68 4.88 -4.62 5.10
N VAL A 69 5.63 -4.24 4.07
CA VAL A 69 5.09 -3.81 2.77
C VAL A 69 5.81 -4.51 1.64
N THR A 70 5.06 -4.91 0.60
CA THR A 70 5.65 -5.41 -0.64
C THR A 70 6.42 -4.29 -1.35
N PRO A 71 7.72 -4.44 -1.64
CA PRO A 71 8.43 -3.48 -2.47
C PRO A 71 7.84 -3.43 -3.88
N ILE A 72 7.60 -2.23 -4.37
CA ILE A 72 7.06 -2.02 -5.73
C ILE A 72 8.20 -2.11 -6.74
N LYS A 73 8.06 -3.02 -7.71
CA LYS A 73 8.97 -3.21 -8.84
C LYS A 73 8.49 -2.37 -10.01
N TRP A 74 8.79 -1.08 -9.96
CA TRP A 74 8.44 -0.13 -11.01
C TRP A 74 9.04 -0.53 -12.37
N LYS A 75 8.30 -0.25 -13.43
CA LYS A 75 8.80 -0.31 -14.81
C LYS A 75 9.66 0.93 -15.09
N GLU A 76 10.52 0.83 -16.09
CA GLU A 76 11.41 1.91 -16.50
C GLU A 76 10.65 3.22 -16.77
N GLY A 77 11.10 4.32 -16.14
CA GLY A 77 10.49 5.65 -16.26
C GLY A 77 9.10 5.81 -15.62
N LYS A 78 8.69 4.86 -14.77
CA LYS A 78 7.41 4.88 -14.02
C LYS A 78 7.60 4.93 -12.52
N ASP A 79 8.83 4.86 -12.05
CA ASP A 79 9.15 5.12 -10.67
C ASP A 79 8.81 6.58 -10.32
N TYR A 80 8.08 6.74 -9.23
CA TYR A 80 7.85 8.05 -8.67
C TYR A 80 9.13 8.52 -7.99
N PRO A 81 9.56 9.79 -8.15
CA PRO A 81 10.74 10.28 -7.45
C PRO A 81 10.52 10.10 -5.94
N MET A 82 11.36 9.26 -5.33
CA MET A 82 11.33 8.91 -3.90
C MET A 82 11.31 10.15 -2.99
N ASP A 83 11.80 11.29 -3.48
CA ASP A 83 11.85 12.58 -2.78
C ASP A 83 10.48 13.10 -2.31
N LEU A 84 9.37 12.81 -3.01
CA LEU A 84 8.06 13.23 -2.51
C LEU A 84 7.49 12.30 -1.41
N ILE A 85 7.94 11.05 -1.34
CA ILE A 85 7.39 10.05 -0.42
C ILE A 85 7.90 10.29 1.02
N MET A 86 9.16 10.71 1.17
CA MET A 86 9.72 11.11 2.47
C MET A 86 9.02 12.35 3.07
N THR A 87 8.48 13.24 2.23
CA THR A 87 7.80 14.46 2.72
C THR A 87 6.42 14.16 3.31
N ARG A 88 5.75 13.07 2.91
CA ARG A 88 4.41 12.70 3.40
C ARG A 88 4.41 11.71 4.56
N MET A 89 5.47 10.90 4.69
CA MET A 89 5.66 10.01 5.84
C MET A 89 6.41 10.79 6.91
N GLY A 90 5.67 11.58 7.70
CA GLY A 90 6.23 12.36 8.80
C GLY A 90 7.25 11.54 9.58
N THR A 91 8.49 12.00 9.56
CA THR A 91 9.58 11.46 10.35
C THR A 91 9.19 11.46 11.82
N SER A 92 8.69 10.34 12.34
CA SER A 92 8.75 10.06 13.77
C SER A 92 10.20 9.71 14.10
N ARG A 93 11.00 10.74 14.36
CA ARG A 93 12.21 10.59 15.18
C ARG A 93 11.73 10.41 16.63
N SER A 94 11.73 9.17 17.09
CA SER A 94 11.75 8.90 18.53
C SER A 94 13.16 9.19 19.04
N TYR A 95 13.26 9.97 20.12
CA TYR A 95 14.47 10.06 20.94
C TYR A 95 14.76 8.72 21.63
#